data_AF-A0A8S3FAV0-F1
#
_entry.id   AF-A0A8S3FAV0-F1
#
_cell.length_a   1.000
_cell.length_b   1.000
_cell.length_c   1.000
_cell.angle_alpha   90.00
_cell.angle_beta   90.00
_cell.angle_gamma   90.00
#
_symmetry.space_group_name_H-M   'P 1'
#
loop_
_entity.id
_entity.type
_entity.pdbx_description
1 polymer ?
#
loop_
_entity_poly.entity_id
_entity_poly.type
_entity_poly.pdbx_seq_one_letter_code
_entity_poly.pdbx_strand_id
1 'polypeptide(L)'
;MEIYTFPVELAAFKEQEQTTKPQIPMSAPAISYSVTKNDQGAVYDWQNDKITIRLAASQTQGLFTLTEDAMKPTFKLGLHMHRKHAETFHILEGEVEFRLDKNTQIAQPGTTIHVPSNVPHGVRVINGRPARMLMLYAPGGFENI
;
A
#
# COMPACT_ATOMS: atom_id res chain seq x y z
N MET A 1 -26.34 14.15 4.62
CA MET A 1 -25.04 13.46 4.78
C MET A 1 -24.04 14.30 4.01
N GLU A 2 -23.35 15.21 4.71
CA GLU A 2 -22.40 16.13 4.08
C GLU A 2 -21.12 15.37 3.75
N ILE A 3 -20.84 15.26 2.46
CA ILE A 3 -19.58 14.76 1.92
C ILE A 3 -18.57 15.89 2.03
N TYR A 4 -17.69 15.82 3.03
CA TYR A 4 -16.53 16.69 3.14
C TYR A 4 -15.47 16.21 2.17
N THR A 5 -15.35 16.88 1.02
CA THR A 5 -14.24 16.69 0.08
C THR A 5 -13.12 17.64 0.48
N PHE A 6 -11.98 17.10 0.91
CA PHE A 6 -10.75 17.89 1.01
C PHE A 6 -10.19 18.05 -0.42
N PRO A 7 -10.04 19.27 -0.96
CA PRO A 7 -9.36 19.45 -2.23
C PRO A 7 -7.88 19.10 -2.05
N VAL A 8 -7.42 18.05 -2.73
CA VAL A 8 -5.99 17.82 -2.91
C VAL A 8 -5.53 18.80 -3.98
N GLU A 9 -4.92 19.91 -3.56
CA GLU A 9 -4.28 20.84 -4.48
C GLU A 9 -2.99 20.17 -5.00
N LEU A 10 -3.08 19.53 -6.16
CA LEU A 10 -1.91 19.05 -6.89
C LEU A 10 -1.14 20.27 -7.38
N ALA A 11 -0.21 20.76 -6.57
CA ALA A 11 0.76 21.74 -7.03
C ALA A 11 1.51 21.13 -8.23
N ALA A 12 1.38 21.75 -9.40
CA ALA A 12 2.17 21.38 -10.56
C ALA A 12 3.64 21.57 -10.21
N PHE A 13 4.38 20.47 -10.04
CA PHE A 13 5.83 20.49 -9.98
C PHE A 13 6.33 21.06 -11.31
N LYS A 14 6.78 22.32 -11.32
CA LYS A 14 7.58 22.86 -12.41
C LYS A 14 9.02 22.45 -12.15
N GLU A 15 9.50 21.49 -12.92
CA GLU A 15 10.92 21.15 -12.97
C GLU A 15 11.68 22.40 -13.45
N GLN A 16 12.47 23.01 -12.56
CA GLN A 16 13.36 24.09 -12.95
C GLN A 16 14.68 23.48 -13.42
N GLU A 17 14.86 23.37 -14.74
CA GLU A 17 16.17 23.07 -15.32
C GLU A 17 17.14 24.24 -15.05
N GLN A 18 17.95 24.10 -14.01
CA GLN A 18 19.06 25.00 -13.74
C GLN A 18 20.23 24.63 -14.64
N THR A 19 20.41 25.37 -15.74
CA THR A 19 21.49 25.21 -16.73
C THR A 19 22.83 25.76 -16.21
N THR A 20 23.35 25.16 -15.14
CA THR A 20 24.76 25.31 -14.79
C THR A 20 25.43 23.96 -14.94
N LYS A 21 26.23 23.80 -16.00
CA LYS A 21 26.96 22.58 -16.32
C LYS A 21 27.84 22.17 -15.12
N PRO A 22 27.50 21.12 -14.36
CA PRO A 22 28.31 20.73 -13.21
C PRO A 22 29.60 20.09 -13.73
N GLN A 23 30.75 20.60 -13.29
CA GLN A 23 31.99 19.81 -13.36
C GLN A 23 31.87 18.72 -12.30
N ILE A 24 31.64 17.48 -12.74
CA ILE A 24 31.45 16.31 -11.87
C ILE A 24 32.82 15.71 -11.52
N PRO A 25 33.25 15.72 -10.24
CA PRO A 25 34.21 14.73 -9.76
C PRO A 25 33.49 13.43 -9.40
N MET A 26 33.95 12.34 -10.04
CA MET A 26 33.72 10.90 -9.86
C MET A 26 32.50 10.34 -9.09
N SER A 27 31.79 9.45 -9.81
CA SER A 27 30.68 8.54 -9.48
C SER A 27 29.36 9.16 -9.02
N ALA A 28 28.48 9.45 -9.98
CA ALA A 28 27.05 9.51 -9.71
C ALA A 28 26.60 8.18 -9.07
N PRO A 29 25.72 8.19 -8.04
CA PRO A 29 25.16 6.95 -7.51
C PRO A 29 24.50 6.20 -8.67
N ALA A 30 24.78 4.90 -8.79
CA ALA A 30 24.16 4.06 -9.81
C ALA A 30 22.63 4.18 -9.70
N ILE A 31 21.97 4.58 -10.79
CA ILE A 31 20.51 4.57 -10.85
C ILE A 31 20.07 3.11 -10.70
N SER A 32 19.46 2.78 -9.56
CA SER A 32 18.91 1.45 -9.29
C SER A 32 17.39 1.53 -9.28
N TYR A 33 16.74 0.57 -9.95
CA TYR A 33 15.29 0.42 -10.00
C TYR A 33 14.92 -1.05 -9.79
N SER A 34 13.70 -1.29 -9.31
CA SER A 34 13.20 -2.65 -9.03
C SER A 34 12.00 -2.96 -9.92
N VAL A 35 11.98 -4.17 -10.49
CA VAL A 35 10.87 -4.69 -11.28
C VAL A 35 10.49 -6.05 -10.72
N THR A 36 9.21 -6.21 -10.37
CA THR A 36 8.65 -7.49 -9.93
C THR A 36 7.47 -7.81 -10.82
N LYS A 37 7.60 -8.85 -11.64
CA LYS A 37 6.50 -9.34 -12.49
C LYS A 37 5.49 -10.14 -11.67
N ASN A 38 4.34 -10.40 -12.28
CA ASN A 38 3.23 -11.12 -11.63
C ASN A 38 3.64 -12.46 -11.03
N ASP A 39 4.53 -13.17 -11.72
CA ASP A 39 5.07 -14.50 -11.41
C ASP A 39 6.36 -14.49 -10.57
N GLN A 40 6.84 -13.31 -10.15
CA GLN A 40 8.17 -13.14 -9.54
C GLN A 40 8.14 -12.58 -8.11
N GLY A 41 6.98 -12.23 -7.57
CA GLY A 41 6.86 -11.75 -6.19
C GLY A 41 7.01 -12.88 -5.18
N ALA A 42 7.67 -12.62 -4.05
CA ALA A 42 7.73 -13.58 -2.97
C ALA A 42 6.32 -13.77 -2.39
N VAL A 43 5.83 -15.00 -2.33
CA VAL A 43 4.50 -15.33 -1.82
C VAL A 43 4.64 -15.94 -0.43
N TYR A 44 3.90 -15.40 0.53
CA TYR A 44 3.69 -16.08 1.80
C TYR A 44 2.20 -16.37 1.98
N ASP A 45 1.92 -17.48 2.65
CA ASP A 45 0.56 -17.89 3.00
C ASP A 45 0.27 -17.42 4.43
N TRP A 46 -0.72 -16.53 4.55
CA TRP A 46 -1.23 -16.09 5.85
C TRP A 46 -2.68 -16.54 6.00
N GLN A 47 -2.94 -17.49 6.90
CA GLN A 47 -4.28 -18.03 7.16
C GLN A 47 -5.01 -18.57 5.90
N ASN A 48 -4.29 -19.14 4.92
CA ASN A 48 -4.81 -19.56 3.61
C ASN A 48 -5.21 -18.38 2.69
N ASP A 49 -4.65 -17.19 2.91
CA ASP A 49 -4.68 -16.09 1.95
C ASP A 49 -3.28 -15.90 1.35
N LYS A 50 -3.25 -15.64 0.05
CA LYS A 50 -2.00 -15.54 -0.71
C LYS A 50 -1.60 -14.09 -0.82
N ILE A 51 -0.58 -13.71 -0.07
CA ILE A 51 0.01 -12.38 -0.15
C ILE A 51 1.29 -12.46 -0.97
N THR A 52 1.35 -11.64 -2.01
CA THR A 52 2.52 -11.52 -2.89
C THR A 52 3.23 -10.21 -2.62
N ILE A 53 4.49 -10.28 -2.20
CA ILE A 53 5.36 -9.11 -2.05
C ILE A 53 5.75 -8.62 -3.44
N ARG A 54 5.28 -7.43 -3.80
CA ARG A 54 5.60 -6.77 -5.07
C ARG A 54 6.89 -5.97 -4.96
N LEU A 55 7.10 -5.26 -3.86
CA LEU A 55 8.35 -4.57 -3.56
C LEU A 55 8.65 -4.73 -2.08
N ALA A 56 9.75 -5.40 -1.75
CA ALA A 56 10.24 -5.51 -0.39
C ALA A 56 10.94 -4.20 0.06
N ALA A 57 11.07 -4.01 1.37
CA ALA A 57 11.79 -2.87 1.94
C ALA A 57 13.23 -2.76 1.43
N SER A 58 13.92 -3.90 1.21
CA SER A 58 15.28 -3.91 0.65
C SER A 58 15.36 -3.31 -0.77
N GLN A 59 14.27 -3.42 -1.53
CA GLN A 59 14.15 -2.89 -2.90
C GLN A 59 13.78 -1.41 -2.94
N THR A 60 13.22 -0.88 -1.85
CA THR A 60 12.75 0.50 -1.71
C THR A 60 13.61 1.32 -0.75
N GLN A 61 14.76 0.78 -0.32
CA GLN A 61 15.64 1.40 0.68
C GLN A 61 14.93 1.67 2.02
N GLY A 62 13.96 0.82 2.38
CA GLY A 62 13.17 0.93 3.61
C GLY A 62 12.04 1.96 3.55
N LEU A 63 11.81 2.62 2.41
CA LEU A 63 10.78 3.64 2.29
C LEU A 63 9.37 3.05 2.41
N PHE A 64 9.12 1.91 1.78
CA PHE A 64 7.85 1.20 1.88
C PHE A 64 7.96 -0.27 1.49
N THR A 65 6.97 -1.06 1.88
CA THR A 65 6.74 -2.41 1.34
C THR A 65 5.43 -2.39 0.57
N LEU A 66 5.41 -2.90 -0.65
CA LEU A 66 4.19 -3.06 -1.46
C LEU A 66 3.86 -4.55 -1.58
N THR A 67 2.65 -4.93 -1.17
CA THR A 67 2.11 -6.27 -1.34
C THR A 67 0.82 -6.26 -2.14
N GLU A 68 0.48 -7.40 -2.70
CA GLU A 68 -0.83 -7.68 -3.27
C GLU A 68 -1.44 -8.86 -2.51
N ASP A 69 -2.65 -8.68 -2.00
CA ASP A 69 -3.39 -9.70 -1.27
C ASP A 69 -4.54 -10.23 -2.13
N ALA A 70 -4.55 -11.55 -2.36
CA ALA A 70 -5.64 -12.27 -2.97
C ALA A 70 -6.49 -12.94 -1.87
N MET A 71 -7.50 -12.19 -1.42
CA MET A 71 -8.35 -12.55 -0.27
C MET A 71 -9.46 -13.51 -0.69
N LYS A 72 -9.61 -14.59 0.09
CA LYS A 72 -10.75 -15.51 -0.02
C LYS A 72 -12.07 -14.86 0.42
N PRO A 73 -13.24 -15.37 -0.04
CA PRO A 73 -14.56 -14.84 0.34
C PRO A 73 -14.84 -14.72 1.84
N THR A 74 -14.18 -15.55 2.65
CA THR A 74 -14.36 -15.63 4.10
C THR A 74 -13.29 -14.85 4.88
N PHE A 75 -12.39 -14.15 4.18
CA PHE A 75 -11.31 -13.42 4.82
C PHE A 75 -11.85 -12.35 5.77
N LYS A 76 -11.24 -12.30 6.95
CA LYS A 76 -11.45 -11.26 7.95
C LYS A 76 -10.20 -11.13 8.80
N LEU A 77 -9.80 -9.90 9.07
CA LEU A 77 -8.79 -9.54 10.04
C LEU A 77 -9.42 -8.58 11.05
N GLY A 78 -9.38 -8.97 12.32
CA GLY A 78 -9.95 -8.18 13.41
C GLY A 78 -9.29 -6.81 13.55
N LEU A 79 -9.85 -5.97 14.43
CA LEU A 79 -9.24 -4.69 14.76
C LEU A 79 -7.82 -4.90 15.28
N HIS A 80 -6.87 -4.23 14.64
CA HIS A 80 -5.46 -4.21 14.99
C HIS A 80 -4.89 -2.82 14.71
N MET A 81 -3.63 -2.61 15.07
CA MET A 81 -2.99 -1.31 14.96
C MET A 81 -1.48 -1.47 14.79
N HIS A 82 -0.91 -0.75 13.82
CA HIS A 82 0.52 -0.67 13.62
C HIS A 82 1.08 0.56 14.32
N ARG A 83 2.07 0.37 15.20
CA ARG A 83 2.73 1.49 15.90
C ARG A 83 3.76 2.21 15.02
N LYS A 84 4.38 1.48 14.10
CA LYS A 84 5.48 1.97 13.26
C LYS A 84 5.03 2.33 11.85
N HIS A 85 4.17 1.51 11.25
CA HIS A 85 3.79 1.64 9.86
C HIS A 85 2.44 2.34 9.73
N ALA A 86 2.35 3.28 8.80
CA ALA A 86 1.10 3.61 8.14
C ALA A 86 0.82 2.58 7.04
N GLU A 87 -0.44 2.42 6.69
CA GLU A 87 -0.89 1.41 5.72
C GLU A 87 -1.85 2.04 4.72
N THR A 88 -1.64 1.74 3.43
CA THR A 88 -2.51 2.21 2.35
C THR A 88 -3.05 1.03 1.58
N PHE A 89 -4.37 0.96 1.44
CA PHE A 89 -5.08 -0.07 0.71
C PHE A 89 -5.59 0.50 -0.61
N HIS A 90 -5.45 -0.26 -1.71
CA HIS A 90 -6.08 0.07 -2.98
C HIS A 90 -6.79 -1.17 -3.54
N ILE A 91 -8.11 -1.08 -3.70
CA ILE A 91 -8.94 -2.23 -4.11
C ILE A 91 -8.85 -2.42 -5.62
N LEU A 92 -8.47 -3.64 -6.03
CA LEU A 92 -8.38 -4.06 -7.42
C LEU A 92 -9.63 -4.84 -7.87
N GLU A 93 -10.19 -5.66 -6.97
CA GLU A 93 -11.30 -6.56 -7.28
C GLU A 93 -12.14 -6.83 -6.02
N GLY A 94 -13.44 -7.11 -6.20
CA GLY A 94 -14.34 -7.49 -5.12
C GLY A 94 -14.77 -6.31 -4.25
N GLU A 95 -15.39 -6.62 -3.11
CA GLU A 95 -15.89 -5.63 -2.16
C GLU A 95 -15.39 -5.97 -0.75
N VAL A 96 -14.88 -4.97 -0.07
CA VAL A 96 -14.21 -5.12 1.22
C VAL A 96 -14.77 -4.09 2.20
N GLU A 97 -15.18 -4.54 3.38
CA GLU A 97 -15.55 -3.65 4.48
C GLU A 97 -14.32 -3.38 5.35
N PHE A 98 -14.02 -2.10 5.55
CA PHE A 98 -13.02 -1.61 6.49
C PHE A 98 -13.71 -1.05 7.73
N ARG A 99 -13.22 -1.43 8.89
CA ARG A 99 -13.47 -0.71 10.15
C ARG A 99 -12.28 0.20 10.38
N LEU A 100 -12.53 1.50 10.48
CA LEU A 100 -11.52 2.56 10.59
C LEU A 100 -11.85 3.39 11.84
N ASP A 101 -11.17 3.11 12.95
CA ASP A 101 -11.53 3.63 14.28
C ASP A 101 -13.03 3.42 14.59
N LYS A 102 -13.83 4.49 14.60
CA LYS A 102 -15.29 4.46 14.88
C LYS A 102 -16.16 4.35 13.63
N ASN A 103 -15.56 4.37 12.44
CA ASN A 103 -16.27 4.39 11.17
C ASN A 103 -16.17 3.05 10.44
N THR A 104 -17.14 2.79 9.57
CA THR A 104 -17.12 1.66 8.65
C THR A 104 -17.20 2.18 7.23
N GLN A 105 -16.32 1.67 6.35
CA GLN A 105 -16.29 2.02 4.94
C GLN A 105 -16.37 0.76 4.09
N ILE A 106 -17.28 0.74 3.10
CA ILE A 106 -17.28 -0.27 2.05
C ILE A 106 -16.42 0.24 0.90
N ALA A 107 -15.43 -0.54 0.51
CA ALA A 107 -14.49 -0.23 -0.55
C ALA A 107 -14.69 -1.17 -1.75
N GLN A 108 -14.89 -0.57 -2.91
CA GLN A 108 -15.07 -1.24 -4.21
C GLN A 108 -13.84 -0.99 -5.09
N PRO A 109 -13.67 -1.68 -6.24
CA PRO A 109 -12.50 -1.49 -7.11
C PRO A 109 -12.27 -0.01 -7.46
N GLY A 110 -11.02 0.44 -7.35
CA GLY A 110 -10.63 1.84 -7.51
C GLY A 110 -10.67 2.66 -6.22
N THR A 111 -11.19 2.13 -5.11
CA THR A 111 -11.15 2.80 -3.81
C THR A 111 -9.75 2.71 -3.21
N THR A 112 -9.23 3.84 -2.73
CA THR A 112 -7.98 3.92 -1.95
C THR A 112 -8.27 4.39 -0.53
N ILE A 113 -7.75 3.71 0.47
CA ILE A 113 -7.87 4.06 1.89
C ILE A 113 -6.46 4.18 2.47
N HIS A 114 -6.16 5.29 3.13
CA HIS A 114 -4.92 5.47 3.87
C HIS A 114 -5.22 5.48 5.37
N VAL A 115 -4.49 4.66 6.12
CA VAL A 115 -4.58 4.54 7.57
C VAL A 115 -3.23 4.94 8.18
N PRO A 116 -3.15 6.10 8.87
CA PRO A 116 -1.94 6.49 9.57
C PRO A 116 -1.54 5.48 10.65
N SER A 117 -0.26 5.52 11.04
CA SER A 117 0.19 4.74 12.20
C SER A 117 -0.61 5.11 13.45
N ASN A 118 -0.77 4.14 14.34
CA ASN A 118 -1.53 4.26 15.59
C ASN A 118 -3.05 4.46 15.42
N VAL A 119 -3.61 4.22 14.24
CA VAL A 119 -5.07 4.17 14.02
C VAL A 119 -5.55 2.71 13.99
N PRO A 120 -6.44 2.30 14.90
CA PRO A 120 -7.02 0.96 14.86
C PRO A 120 -7.85 0.74 13.61
N HIS A 121 -7.64 -0.39 12.94
CA HIS A 121 -8.40 -0.75 11.74
C HIS A 121 -8.55 -2.27 11.61
N GLY A 122 -9.53 -2.68 10.83
CA GLY A 122 -9.83 -4.09 10.56
C GLY A 122 -10.50 -4.22 9.21
N VAL A 123 -10.45 -5.41 8.63
CA VAL A 123 -10.86 -5.64 7.25
C VAL A 123 -11.63 -6.96 7.14
N ARG A 124 -12.68 -7.00 6.31
CA ARG A 124 -13.32 -8.26 5.92
C ARG A 124 -13.84 -8.21 4.51
N VAL A 125 -13.78 -9.33 3.82
CA VAL A 125 -14.45 -9.51 2.54
C VAL A 125 -15.96 -9.64 2.79
N ILE A 126 -16.75 -9.04 1.91
CA ILE A 126 -18.21 -9.06 1.98
C ILE A 126 -18.81 -9.70 0.73
N ASN A 127 -20.12 -9.98 0.76
CA ASN A 127 -20.88 -10.52 -0.37
C ASN A 127 -20.43 -11.91 -0.88
N GLY A 128 -19.60 -12.64 -0.10
CA GLY A 128 -19.25 -14.04 -0.39
C GLY A 128 -18.45 -14.26 -1.67
N ARG A 129 -17.81 -13.22 -2.21
CA ARG A 129 -16.95 -13.29 -3.41
C ARG A 129 -15.50 -12.97 -3.04
N PRO A 130 -14.49 -13.57 -3.70
CA PRO A 130 -13.10 -13.19 -3.48
C PRO A 130 -12.86 -11.71 -3.75
N ALA A 131 -11.79 -11.15 -3.18
CA ALA A 131 -11.39 -9.77 -3.39
C ALA A 131 -9.86 -9.69 -3.55
N ARG A 132 -9.39 -8.61 -4.17
CA ARG A 132 -7.96 -8.34 -4.35
C ARG A 132 -7.64 -6.89 -4.05
N MET A 133 -6.52 -6.66 -3.38
CA MET A 133 -6.05 -5.30 -3.08
C MET A 133 -4.53 -5.21 -3.09
N LEU A 134 -4.02 -4.01 -3.38
CA LEU A 134 -2.65 -3.63 -3.05
C LEU A 134 -2.61 -3.06 -1.63
N MET A 135 -1.54 -3.36 -0.91
CA MET A 135 -1.27 -2.82 0.42
C MET A 135 0.13 -2.23 0.43
N LEU A 136 0.26 -0.98 0.85
CA LEU A 136 1.53 -0.29 1.01
C LEU A 136 1.76 0.03 2.48
N TYR A 137 2.85 -0.47 3.03
CA TYR A 137 3.28 -0.19 4.40
C TYR A 137 4.44 0.81 4.38
N ALA A 138 4.36 1.88 5.16
CA ALA A 138 5.39 2.91 5.24
C ALA A 138 5.69 3.30 6.70
N PRO A 139 6.96 3.28 7.17
CA PRO A 139 8.15 2.80 6.46
C PRO A 139 8.03 1.30 6.10
N GLY A 140 8.91 0.82 5.22
CA GLY A 140 8.93 -0.59 4.84
C GLY A 140 9.42 -1.50 5.97
N GLY A 141 9.25 -2.80 5.77
CA GLY A 141 9.75 -3.85 6.66
C GLY A 141 8.66 -4.64 7.38
N PHE A 142 7.39 -4.40 7.03
CA PHE A 142 6.26 -5.20 7.52
C PHE A 142 6.35 -6.68 7.16
N GLU A 143 7.07 -7.03 6.09
CA GLU A 143 7.31 -8.41 5.66
C GLU A 143 8.34 -9.17 6.51
N ASN A 144 9.02 -8.49 7.45
CA ASN A 144 10.11 -9.07 8.25
C ASN A 144 9.71 -9.38 9.71
N ILE A 145 8.41 -9.36 10.03
CA ILE A 145 7.86 -9.62 11.38
C ILE A 145 7.17 -10.98 11.48
#